data_AF-A0A833H9T7-F1
#
_entry.id   AF-A0A833H9T7-F1
#
_cell.length_a   1.000
_cell.length_b   1.000
_cell.length_c   1.000
_cell.angle_alpha   90.00
_cell.angle_beta   90.00
_cell.angle_gamma   90.00
#
_symmetry.space_group_name_H-M   'P 1'
#
loop_
_entity.id
_entity.type
_entity.pdbx_description
1 polymer ?
#
loop_
_entity_poly.entity_id
_entity_poly.type
_entity_poly.pdbx_seq_one_letter_code
_entity_poly.pdbx_strand_id
1 'polypeptide(L)'
;MKTTAERVRARRLLAIAVLVAGTALLAPLSPWTEALGAATGAVCVWLAAVSDPWTWPIGIANNLLYLVVFWRSGLYADAGLQLVYAAISVYGIARWRSGRGASPVRPVTRGGALELGATAAAVVAVALGLWLLLERATDSQVPAWDGVTTAMSLGAQWL
;
A
#
# COMPACT_ATOMS: atom_id res chain seq x y z
N MET A 1 -1.47 29.14 25.94
CA MET A 1 -1.32 29.14 24.46
C MET A 1 -0.52 27.90 24.08
N LYS A 2 -1.17 26.76 23.75
CA LYS A 2 -0.47 25.49 23.46
C LYS A 2 0.33 25.63 22.16
N THR A 3 1.60 25.24 22.19
CA THR A 3 2.50 25.39 21.05
C THR A 3 1.98 24.55 19.87
N THR A 4 2.22 24.96 18.63
CA THR A 4 1.76 24.23 17.43
C THR A 4 2.19 22.76 17.44
N ALA A 5 3.33 22.46 18.05
CA ALA A 5 3.84 21.10 18.28
C ALA A 5 2.94 20.25 19.18
N GLU A 6 2.37 20.80 20.25
CA GLU A 6 1.47 20.08 21.16
C GLU A 6 0.13 19.76 20.50
N ARG A 7 -0.38 20.67 19.65
CA ARG A 7 -1.62 20.43 18.89
C ARG A 7 -1.44 19.34 17.84
N VAL A 8 -0.28 19.30 17.20
CA VAL A 8 0.10 18.23 16.27
C VAL A 8 0.25 16.90 17.01
N ARG A 9 0.94 16.89 18.16
CA ARG A 9 1.11 15.68 18.99
C ARG A 9 -0.21 15.16 19.54
N ALA A 10 -1.10 16.05 19.98
CA ALA A 10 -2.44 15.70 20.46
C ALA A 10 -3.33 15.14 19.35
N ARG A 11 -3.32 15.75 18.15
CA ARG A 11 -4.04 15.21 16.98
C ARG A 11 -3.53 13.83 16.58
N ARG A 12 -2.21 13.60 16.67
CA ARG A 12 -1.60 12.29 16.40
C ARG A 12 -2.05 11.23 17.39
N LEU A 13 -2.02 11.56 18.68
CA LEU A 13 -2.46 10.65 19.75
C LEU A 13 -3.96 10.36 19.68
N LEU A 14 -4.78 11.35 19.33
CA LEU A 14 -6.23 11.20 19.25
C LEU A 14 -6.65 10.36 18.02
N ALA A 15 -5.96 10.51 16.88
CA ALA A 15 -6.18 9.65 15.71
C ALA A 15 -5.72 8.20 15.96
N ILE A 16 -4.56 8.01 16.58
CA ILE A 16 -4.09 6.67 17.01
C ILE A 16 -5.09 6.05 17.98
N ALA A 17 -5.59 6.82 18.97
CA ALA A 17 -6.58 6.34 19.92
C ALA A 17 -7.92 5.98 19.27
N VAL A 18 -8.40 6.77 18.30
CA VAL A 18 -9.65 6.50 17.56
C VAL A 18 -9.52 5.26 16.68
N LEU A 19 -8.36 5.07 16.04
CA LEU A 19 -8.10 3.89 15.20
C LEU A 19 -7.95 2.62 16.05
N VAL A 20 -7.21 2.69 17.16
CA VAL A 20 -7.07 1.59 18.14
C VAL A 20 -8.43 1.25 18.77
N ALA A 21 -9.22 2.27 19.14
CA ALA A 21 -10.57 2.07 19.69
C ALA A 21 -11.53 1.49 18.65
N GLY A 22 -11.49 1.96 17.40
CA GLY A 22 -12.29 1.41 16.30
C GLY A 22 -11.97 -0.06 16.05
N THR A 23 -10.69 -0.44 16.13
CA THR A 23 -10.26 -1.83 15.96
C THR A 23 -10.59 -2.70 17.17
N ALA A 24 -10.53 -2.16 18.38
CA ALA A 24 -10.96 -2.86 19.60
C ALA A 24 -12.48 -3.05 19.66
N LEU A 25 -13.25 -2.13 19.07
CA LEU A 25 -14.72 -2.21 19.01
C LEU A 25 -15.20 -3.24 17.97
N LEU A 26 -14.42 -3.46 16.92
CA LEU A 26 -14.72 -4.42 15.83
C LEU A 26 -14.07 -5.80 16.06
N ALA A 27 -13.07 -5.90 16.94
CA ALA A 27 -12.41 -7.15 17.34
C ALA A 27 -13.34 -8.28 17.81
N PRO A 28 -14.50 -8.03 18.47
CA PRO A 28 -15.43 -9.10 18.84
C PRO A 28 -16.21 -9.67 17.65
N LEU A 29 -16.21 -9.00 16.49
CA LEU A 29 -17.07 -9.30 15.35
C LEU A 29 -16.33 -9.96 14.16
N SER A 30 -15.00 -10.01 14.18
CA SER A 30 -14.19 -10.55 13.08
C SER A 30 -12.92 -11.26 13.58
N PRO A 31 -12.35 -12.21 12.82
CA PRO A 31 -11.11 -12.88 13.18
C PRO A 31 -10.03 -11.85 13.49
N TRP A 32 -9.31 -12.02 14.61
CA TRP A 32 -8.30 -11.07 15.12
C TRP A 32 -7.29 -10.55 14.08
N THR A 33 -7.05 -11.30 13.01
CA THR A 33 -6.22 -10.93 11.86
C THR A 33 -6.79 -9.81 10.99
N GLU A 34 -8.10 -9.77 10.77
CA GLU A 34 -8.76 -8.74 9.96
C GLU A 34 -8.83 -7.40 10.71
N ALA A 35 -9.13 -7.44 12.01
CA ALA A 35 -9.13 -6.25 12.85
C ALA A 35 -7.74 -5.59 12.92
N LEU A 36 -6.68 -6.39 13.03
CA LEU A 36 -5.30 -5.90 13.00
C LEU A 36 -4.91 -5.36 11.61
N GLY A 37 -5.28 -6.05 10.52
CA GLY A 37 -5.00 -5.61 9.16
C GLY A 37 -5.71 -4.29 8.78
N ALA A 38 -6.96 -4.11 9.21
CA ALA A 38 -7.70 -2.87 9.04
C ALA A 38 -7.06 -1.72 9.85
N ALA A 39 -6.62 -2.00 11.09
CA ALA A 39 -5.92 -1.03 11.94
C ALA A 39 -4.66 -0.49 11.27
N THR A 40 -3.79 -1.38 10.82
CA THR A 40 -2.49 -1.02 10.24
C THR A 40 -2.65 -0.33 8.90
N GLY A 41 -3.61 -0.76 8.07
CA GLY A 41 -3.94 -0.10 6.81
C GLY A 41 -4.44 1.33 7.00
N ALA A 42 -5.37 1.56 7.93
CA ALA A 42 -5.91 2.89 8.21
C ALA A 42 -4.86 3.85 8.79
N VAL A 43 -3.98 3.35 9.67
CA VAL A 43 -2.85 4.12 10.19
C VAL A 43 -1.88 4.48 9.07
N CYS A 44 -1.61 3.58 8.13
CA CYS A 44 -0.73 3.83 7.00
C CYS A 44 -1.25 4.95 6.08
N VAL A 45 -2.54 4.90 5.70
CA VAL A 45 -3.17 5.93 4.85
C VAL A 45 -3.17 7.29 5.56
N TRP A 46 -3.44 7.30 6.85
CA TRP A 46 -3.46 8.55 7.62
C TRP A 46 -2.06 9.16 7.77
N LEU A 47 -1.03 8.34 8.04
CA LEU A 47 0.36 8.81 8.07
C LEU A 47 0.79 9.41 6.73
N ALA A 48 0.38 8.78 5.62
CA ALA A 48 0.59 9.32 4.28
C ALA A 48 -0.11 10.69 4.12
N ALA A 49 -1.35 10.81 4.60
CA ALA A 49 -2.13 12.05 4.54
C ALA A 49 -1.53 13.19 5.38
N VAL A 50 -0.94 12.89 6.54
CA VAL A 50 -0.28 13.90 7.39
C VAL A 50 1.19 14.14 7.02
N SER A 51 1.68 13.51 5.94
CA SER A 51 3.08 13.58 5.51
C SER A 51 4.05 13.37 6.68
N ASP A 52 3.86 12.30 7.45
CA ASP A 52 4.79 11.94 8.52
C ASP A 52 5.82 10.89 8.05
N PRO A 53 7.12 11.03 8.38
CA PRO A 53 8.16 10.07 7.99
C PRO A 53 7.97 8.64 8.48
N TRP A 54 7.14 8.42 9.50
CA TRP A 54 6.76 7.08 9.96
C TRP A 54 5.86 6.32 8.98
N THR A 55 5.29 6.98 7.96
CA THR A 55 4.51 6.31 6.90
C THR A 55 5.30 5.18 6.26
N TRP A 56 6.59 5.41 5.97
CA TRP A 56 7.37 4.43 5.19
C TRP A 56 7.80 3.21 5.99
N PRO A 57 8.35 3.30 7.22
CA PRO A 57 8.64 2.11 8.02
C PRO A 57 7.40 1.28 8.35
N ILE A 58 6.26 1.94 8.64
CA ILE A 58 4.99 1.27 8.92
C ILE A 58 4.45 0.61 7.64
N GLY A 59 4.58 1.27 6.48
CA GLY A 59 4.27 0.70 5.18
C GLY A 59 5.09 -0.57 4.88
N ILE A 60 6.40 -0.56 5.15
CA ILE A 60 7.25 -1.74 4.99
C ILE A 60 6.77 -2.89 5.89
N ALA A 61 6.50 -2.61 7.17
CA ALA A 61 6.00 -3.63 8.09
C ALA A 61 4.67 -4.23 7.60
N ASN A 62 3.75 -3.38 7.15
CA ASN A 62 2.48 -3.81 6.57
C ASN A 62 2.68 -4.70 5.33
N ASN A 63 3.53 -4.28 4.39
CA ASN A 63 3.80 -5.04 3.17
C ASN A 63 4.44 -6.40 3.48
N LEU A 64 5.35 -6.49 4.46
CA LEU A 64 5.93 -7.75 4.89
C LEU A 64 4.89 -8.69 5.53
N LEU A 65 3.92 -8.16 6.26
CA LEU A 65 2.81 -8.97 6.79
C LEU A 65 1.93 -9.51 5.65
N TYR A 66 1.51 -8.64 4.72
CA TYR A 66 0.73 -9.05 3.56
C TYR A 66 1.48 -10.03 2.65
N LEU A 67 2.80 -9.90 2.53
CA LEU A 67 3.65 -10.84 1.79
C LEU A 67 3.48 -12.26 2.34
N VAL A 68 3.55 -12.43 3.66
CA VAL A 68 3.41 -13.75 4.31
C VAL A 68 2.00 -14.29 4.12
N VAL A 69 0.97 -13.44 4.22
CA VAL A 69 -0.43 -13.83 4.04
C VAL A 69 -0.66 -14.33 2.60
N PHE A 70 -0.30 -13.53 1.60
CA PHE A 70 -0.52 -13.88 0.19
C PHE A 70 0.30 -15.09 -0.26
N TRP A 71 1.54 -15.22 0.25
CA TRP A 71 2.36 -16.39 -0.03
C TRP A 71 1.73 -17.68 0.50
N ARG A 72 1.13 -17.65 1.70
CA ARG A 72 0.43 -18.82 2.27
C ARG A 72 -0.88 -19.12 1.57
N SER A 73 -1.56 -18.12 1.02
CA SER A 73 -2.80 -18.27 0.26
C SER A 73 -2.60 -18.71 -1.19
N GLY A 74 -1.35 -18.86 -1.67
CA GLY A 74 -1.05 -19.24 -3.06
C GLY A 74 -1.25 -18.10 -4.07
N LEU A 75 -1.33 -16.85 -3.59
CA LEU A 75 -1.41 -15.64 -4.40
C LEU A 75 0.01 -15.07 -4.56
N TYR A 76 0.76 -15.64 -5.49
CA TYR A 76 2.18 -15.35 -5.64
C TYR A 76 2.45 -14.01 -6.34
N ALA A 77 1.59 -13.56 -7.25
CA ALA A 77 1.75 -12.24 -7.86
C ALA A 77 1.47 -11.13 -6.84
N ASP A 78 0.38 -11.23 -6.08
CA ASP A 78 0.09 -10.27 -5.02
C ASP A 78 1.13 -10.31 -3.89
N ALA A 79 1.75 -11.46 -3.62
CA ALA A 79 2.91 -11.56 -2.72
C ALA A 79 4.12 -10.78 -3.28
N GLY A 80 4.46 -10.98 -4.55
CA GLY A 80 5.52 -10.24 -5.22
C GLY A 80 5.26 -8.73 -5.26
N LEU A 81 4.01 -8.31 -5.42
CA LEU A 81 3.59 -6.91 -5.38
C LEU A 81 3.93 -6.25 -4.04
N GLN A 82 3.81 -6.97 -2.92
CA GLN A 82 4.19 -6.42 -1.61
C GLN A 82 5.69 -6.08 -1.53
N LEU A 83 6.55 -6.84 -2.20
CA LEU A 83 7.98 -6.53 -2.29
C LEU A 83 8.22 -5.25 -3.09
N VAL A 84 7.45 -5.03 -4.18
CA VAL A 84 7.50 -3.78 -4.95
C VAL A 84 7.13 -2.60 -4.07
N TYR A 85 6.04 -2.70 -3.31
CA TYR A 85 5.63 -1.64 -2.38
C TYR A 85 6.63 -1.41 -1.25
N ALA A 86 7.26 -2.48 -0.73
CA ALA A 86 8.33 -2.36 0.25
C ALA A 86 9.54 -1.63 -0.35
N ALA A 87 9.94 -1.93 -1.58
CA ALA A 87 11.03 -1.25 -2.27
C ALA A 87 10.74 0.24 -2.52
N ILE A 88 9.52 0.57 -2.96
CA ILE A 88 9.05 1.96 -3.07
C ILE A 88 9.11 2.65 -1.72
N SER A 89 8.76 1.95 -0.64
CA SER A 89 8.79 2.52 0.71
C SER A 89 10.22 2.79 1.18
N VAL A 90 11.18 1.91 0.87
CA VAL A 90 12.61 2.16 1.11
C VAL A 90 13.09 3.38 0.32
N TYR A 91 12.69 3.52 -0.95
CA TYR A 91 12.97 4.72 -1.74
C TYR A 91 12.37 5.97 -1.09
N GLY A 92 11.15 5.88 -0.56
CA GLY A 92 10.49 6.94 0.19
C GLY A 92 11.29 7.40 1.43
N ILE A 93 11.85 6.46 2.19
CA ILE A 93 12.75 6.76 3.33
C ILE A 93 13.97 7.53 2.84
N ALA A 94 14.63 7.06 1.78
CA ALA A 94 15.81 7.71 1.22
C ALA A 94 15.50 9.14 0.74
N ARG A 95 14.37 9.31 0.04
CA ARG A 95 13.93 10.62 -0.46
C ARG A 95 13.57 11.58 0.66
N TRP A 96 12.92 11.13 1.73
CA TRP A 96 12.61 12.00 2.87
C TRP A 96 13.87 12.42 3.63
N ARG A 97 14.80 11.49 3.84
CA ARG A 97 16.10 11.78 4.48
C ARG A 97 16.93 12.79 3.69
N SER A 98 16.80 12.82 2.36
CA SER A 98 17.47 13.80 1.50
C SER A 98 16.87 15.23 1.55
N GLY A 99 15.86 15.49 2.39
CA GLY A 99 15.16 16.78 2.47
C GLY A 99 14.21 17.07 1.30
N ARG A 100 14.18 16.19 0.28
CA ARG A 100 13.33 16.29 -0.92
C ARG A 100 11.91 15.73 -0.72
N GLY A 101 11.61 15.24 0.48
CA GLY A 101 10.29 14.70 0.86
C GLY A 101 9.18 15.75 0.92
N ALA A 102 9.53 17.02 1.13
CA ALA A 102 8.60 18.16 1.10
C ALA A 102 8.65 18.90 -0.26
N SER A 103 8.79 18.17 -1.36
CA SER A 103 8.61 18.80 -2.69
C SER A 103 7.19 19.39 -2.77
N PRO A 104 7.02 20.58 -3.39
CA PRO A 104 5.69 21.17 -3.54
C PRO A 104 4.74 20.16 -4.18
N VAL A 105 3.53 20.05 -3.61
CA VAL A 105 2.46 19.17 -4.10
C VAL A 105 2.36 19.36 -5.60
N ARG A 106 2.70 18.31 -6.38
CA ARG A 106 2.59 18.40 -7.83
C ARG A 106 1.12 18.60 -8.18
N PRO A 107 0.78 19.57 -9.03
CA PRO A 107 -0.60 19.78 -9.43
C PRO A 107 -1.15 18.50 -10.06
N VAL A 108 -2.36 18.11 -9.67
CA VAL A 108 -3.07 16.98 -10.27
C VAL A 108 -3.31 17.32 -11.74
N THR A 109 -2.69 16.53 -12.63
CA THR A 109 -2.84 16.70 -14.08
C THR A 109 -3.76 15.59 -14.61
N ARG A 110 -4.41 15.85 -15.75
CA ARG A 110 -5.14 14.81 -16.48
C ARG A 110 -4.16 14.14 -17.43
N GLY A 111 -4.05 12.82 -17.36
CA GLY A 111 -3.25 12.05 -18.32
C GLY A 111 -3.81 12.21 -19.73
N GLY A 112 -2.92 12.31 -20.72
CA GLY A 112 -3.34 12.31 -22.13
C GLY A 112 -3.98 10.99 -22.52
N ALA A 113 -4.88 10.98 -23.51
CA ALA A 113 -5.53 9.75 -23.98
C ALA A 113 -4.52 8.67 -24.42
N LEU A 114 -3.36 9.09 -24.96
CA LEU A 114 -2.26 8.21 -25.33
C LEU A 114 -1.57 7.60 -24.09
N GLU A 115 -1.34 8.39 -23.03
CA GLU A 115 -0.76 7.89 -21.78
C GLU A 115 -1.71 6.89 -21.13
N LEU A 116 -3.00 7.21 -21.04
CA LEU A 116 -4.01 6.30 -20.50
C LEU A 116 -4.12 5.02 -21.33
N GLY A 117 -4.11 5.13 -22.66
CA GLY A 117 -4.12 3.97 -23.56
C GLY A 117 -2.87 3.10 -23.42
N ALA A 118 -1.69 3.71 -23.30
CA ALA A 118 -0.43 3.00 -23.09
C ALA A 118 -0.39 2.32 -21.71
N THR A 119 -0.83 2.98 -20.65
CA THR A 119 -0.94 2.39 -19.31
C THR A 119 -1.94 1.23 -19.31
N ALA A 120 -3.10 1.38 -19.95
CA ALA A 120 -4.08 0.29 -20.07
C ALA A 120 -3.50 -0.92 -20.83
N ALA A 121 -2.81 -0.69 -21.94
CA ALA A 121 -2.15 -1.75 -22.70
C ALA A 121 -1.06 -2.45 -21.87
N ALA A 122 -0.26 -1.68 -21.11
CA ALA A 122 0.75 -2.23 -20.22
C ALA A 122 0.12 -3.07 -19.10
N VAL A 123 -0.98 -2.63 -18.49
CA VAL A 123 -1.73 -3.40 -17.48
C VAL A 123 -2.19 -4.74 -18.06
N VAL A 124 -2.78 -4.75 -19.26
CA VAL A 124 -3.20 -6.00 -19.92
C VAL A 124 -2.01 -6.91 -20.20
N ALA A 125 -0.90 -6.37 -20.72
CA ALA A 125 0.30 -7.14 -21.02
C ALA A 125 0.91 -7.77 -19.75
N VAL A 126 1.00 -7.02 -18.66
CA VAL A 126 1.49 -7.51 -17.36
C VAL A 126 0.56 -8.57 -16.79
N ALA A 127 -0.77 -8.37 -16.85
CA ALA A 127 -1.73 -9.35 -16.37
C ALA A 127 -1.61 -10.69 -17.12
N LEU A 128 -1.50 -10.65 -18.45
CA LEU A 128 -1.30 -11.85 -19.27
C LEU A 128 0.04 -12.52 -19.00
N GLY A 129 1.11 -11.73 -18.84
CA GLY A 129 2.44 -12.24 -18.51
C GLY A 129 2.47 -12.94 -17.14
N LEU A 130 1.85 -12.34 -16.12
CA LEU A 130 1.73 -12.92 -14.78
C LEU A 130 0.86 -14.18 -14.80
N TRP A 131 -0.27 -14.16 -15.50
CA TRP A 131 -1.13 -15.33 -15.63
C TRP A 131 -0.37 -16.52 -16.24
N LEU A 132 0.30 -16.32 -17.38
CA LEU A 132 1.09 -17.36 -18.05
C LEU A 132 2.26 -17.85 -17.21
N LEU A 133 2.91 -16.96 -16.46
CA LEU A 133 3.99 -17.32 -15.56
C LEU A 133 3.48 -18.16 -14.39
N LEU A 134 2.39 -17.74 -13.75
CA LEU A 134 1.81 -18.41 -12.60
C LEU A 134 1.27 -19.79 -12.97
N GLU A 135 0.59 -19.94 -14.12
CA GLU A 135 0.12 -21.25 -14.60
C GLU A 135 1.24 -22.25 -14.85
N ARG A 136 2.43 -21.78 -15.25
CA ARG A 136 3.55 -22.65 -15.62
C ARG A 136 4.54 -22.90 -14.49
N ALA A 137 4.64 -21.97 -13.54
CA ALA A 137 5.70 -21.97 -12.54
C ALA A 137 5.20 -22.11 -11.10
N THR A 138 3.89 -22.07 -10.84
CA THR A 138 3.34 -22.11 -9.48
C THR A 138 2.06 -22.93 -9.36
N ASP A 139 1.80 -23.46 -8.17
CA ASP A 139 0.57 -24.19 -7.84
C ASP A 139 -0.59 -23.25 -7.45
N SER A 140 -0.65 -22.04 -8.01
CA SER A 140 -1.69 -21.06 -7.69
C SER A 140 -3.06 -21.58 -8.11
N GLN A 141 -4.06 -21.45 -7.23
CA GLN A 141 -5.43 -21.90 -7.53
C GLN A 141 -6.21 -20.92 -8.40
N VAL A 142 -5.75 -19.66 -8.51
CA VAL A 142 -6.43 -18.57 -9.24
C VAL A 142 -5.44 -17.66 -9.99
N PRO A 143 -4.54 -18.21 -10.82
CA PRO A 143 -3.40 -17.49 -11.41
C PRO A 143 -3.82 -16.33 -12.33
N ALA A 144 -4.95 -16.45 -13.03
CA ALA A 144 -5.49 -15.36 -13.86
C ALA A 144 -5.93 -14.16 -13.02
N TRP A 145 -6.68 -14.40 -11.93
CA TRP A 145 -7.20 -13.32 -11.08
C TRP A 145 -6.10 -12.65 -10.26
N ASP A 146 -5.14 -13.42 -9.74
CA ASP A 146 -3.93 -12.91 -9.06
C ASP A 146 -3.10 -11.99 -9.97
N GLY A 147 -2.89 -12.40 -11.23
CA GLY A 147 -2.19 -11.59 -12.22
C GLY A 147 -2.90 -10.28 -12.57
N VAL A 148 -4.24 -10.31 -12.68
CA VAL A 148 -5.05 -9.12 -13.00
C VAL A 148 -5.03 -8.09 -11.87
N THR A 149 -5.26 -8.51 -10.62
CA THR A 149 -5.27 -7.59 -9.46
C THR A 149 -3.90 -6.95 -9.25
N THR A 150 -2.82 -7.72 -9.43
CA THR A 150 -1.45 -7.22 -9.37
C THR A 150 -1.16 -6.21 -10.48
N ALA A 151 -1.54 -6.50 -11.73
CA ALA A 151 -1.29 -5.60 -12.85
C ALA A 151 -2.06 -4.27 -12.71
N MET A 152 -3.32 -4.32 -12.27
CA MET A 152 -4.12 -3.12 -12.00
C MET A 152 -3.49 -2.26 -10.91
N SER A 153 -2.98 -2.90 -9.85
CA SER A 153 -2.30 -2.23 -8.74
C SER A 153 -1.03 -1.50 -9.20
N LEU A 154 -0.20 -2.13 -10.04
CA LEU A 154 0.97 -1.49 -10.63
C LEU A 154 0.60 -0.33 -11.56
N GLY A 155 -0.46 -0.49 -12.36
CA GLY A 155 -0.99 0.58 -13.22
C GLY A 155 -1.49 1.78 -12.39
N ALA A 156 -2.19 1.53 -11.29
CA ALA A 156 -2.64 2.58 -10.37
C ALA A 156 -1.47 3.26 -9.66
N GLN A 157 -0.41 2.53 -9.33
CA GLN A 157 0.79 3.08 -8.68
C GLN A 157 1.65 3.95 -9.63
N TRP A 158 1.56 3.70 -10.94
CA TRP A 158 2.26 4.46 -11.98
C TRP A 158 1.64 5.83 -12.26
N LEU A 159 0.31 5.93 -12.19
CA LEU A 159 -0.46 7.16 -12.41
C LEU A 159 -0.37 8.11 -11.20
#